data_AF-A0A417ISP6-F1
#
_entry.id   AF-A0A417ISP6-F1
#
_cell.length_a   1.000
_cell.length_b   1.000
_cell.length_c   1.000
_cell.angle_alpha   90.00
_cell.angle_beta   90.00
_cell.angle_gamma   90.00
#
_symmetry.space_group_name_H-M   'P 1'
#
loop_
_entity.id
_entity.type
_entity.pdbx_description
1 polymer ?
#
loop_
_entity_poly.entity_id
_entity_poly.type
_entity_poly.pdbx_seq_one_letter_code
_entity_poly.pdbx_strand_id
1 'polypeptide(L)'
;MATSQKARLEIARKHLEAWLAAELEVTTHQSYTIGSRSLTKADLSEIGERIKYWTNEVSRLENIEARGGRNRVFRVVPRDL
;
A
#
# COMPACT_ATOMS: atom_id res chain seq x y z
N MET A 1 17.89 -10.37 -12.98
CA MET A 1 16.44 -10.30 -12.65
C MET A 1 16.15 -9.69 -11.27
N ALA A 2 17.08 -9.69 -10.29
CA ALA A 2 16.86 -9.09 -8.97
C ALA A 2 16.64 -7.56 -8.97
N THR A 3 17.27 -6.83 -9.90
CA THR A 3 17.21 -5.36 -9.98
C THR A 3 15.81 -4.82 -10.24
N SER A 4 14.96 -5.57 -10.96
CA SER A 4 13.61 -5.14 -11.32
C SER A 4 12.65 -5.18 -10.13
N GLN A 5 12.80 -6.15 -9.21
CA GLN A 5 11.93 -6.25 -8.04
C GLN A 5 12.22 -5.15 -7.02
N LYS A 6 13.50 -4.84 -6.80
CA LYS A 6 13.90 -3.74 -5.92
C LYS A 6 13.40 -2.38 -6.44
N ALA A 7 13.49 -2.14 -7.76
CA ALA A 7 12.93 -0.94 -8.37
C ALA A 7 11.41 -0.85 -8.21
N ARG A 8 10.68 -1.98 -8.32
CA ARG A 8 9.23 -2.02 -8.08
C ARG A 8 8.86 -1.74 -6.63
N LEU A 9 9.64 -2.24 -5.67
CA LEU A 9 9.46 -1.94 -4.24
C LEU A 9 9.61 -0.44 -3.97
N GLU A 10 10.66 0.19 -4.50
CA GLU A 10 10.89 1.63 -4.33
C GLU A 10 9.76 2.47 -4.92
N ILE A 11 9.25 2.10 -6.10
CA ILE A 11 8.11 2.78 -6.73
C ILE A 11 6.86 2.64 -5.85
N ALA A 12 6.57 1.44 -5.35
CA ALA A 12 5.41 1.20 -4.49
C ALA A 12 5.47 2.00 -3.17
N ARG A 13 6.66 2.11 -2.57
CA ARG A 13 6.89 2.94 -1.37
C ARG A 13 6.65 4.43 -1.64
N LYS A 14 7.17 4.96 -2.76
CA LYS A 14 6.94 6.36 -3.15
C LYS A 14 5.45 6.66 -3.38
N HIS A 15 4.72 5.73 -3.98
CA HIS A 15 3.27 5.89 -4.14
C HIS A 15 2.56 5.88 -2.78
N LEU A 16 2.90 4.94 -1.89
CA LEU A 16 2.31 4.89 -0.55
C LEU A 16 2.53 6.21 0.21
N GLU A 17 3.75 6.74 0.18
CA GLU A 17 4.10 8.03 0.80
C GLU A 17 3.29 9.19 0.21
N ALA A 18 3.16 9.26 -1.12
CA ALA A 18 2.36 10.29 -1.78
C ALA A 18 0.87 10.24 -1.38
N TRP A 19 0.30 9.02 -1.21
CA TRP A 19 -1.08 8.86 -0.77
C TRP A 19 -1.28 9.21 0.71
N LEU A 20 -0.30 8.91 1.58
CA LEU A 20 -0.32 9.31 2.99
C LEU A 20 -0.21 10.84 3.14
N ALA A 21 0.66 11.48 2.34
CA ALA A 21 0.74 12.94 2.29
C ALA A 21 -0.57 13.57 1.80
N ALA A 22 -1.20 12.98 0.77
CA ALA A 22 -2.50 13.44 0.29
C ALA A 22 -3.60 13.28 1.36
N GLU A 23 -3.62 12.17 2.11
CA GLU A 23 -4.54 12.00 3.24
C GLU A 23 -4.33 13.09 4.30
N LEU A 24 -3.07 13.35 4.68
CA LEU A 24 -2.73 14.38 5.65
C LEU A 24 -3.23 15.76 5.19
N GLU A 25 -2.92 16.17 3.96
CA GLU A 25 -3.36 17.43 3.37
C GLU A 25 -4.89 17.54 3.33
N VAL A 26 -5.60 16.46 2.97
CA VAL A 26 -7.07 16.44 2.92
C VAL A 26 -7.70 16.53 4.32
N THR A 27 -7.02 16.03 5.35
CA THR A 27 -7.45 16.17 6.75
C THR A 27 -7.15 17.54 7.35
N THR A 28 -6.02 18.16 7.01
CA THR A 28 -5.67 19.51 7.47
C THR A 28 -6.47 20.60 6.75
N HIS A 29 -6.77 20.43 5.47
CA HIS A 29 -7.52 21.40 4.66
C HIS A 29 -9.06 21.23 4.76
N GLN A 30 -9.59 20.59 5.81
CA GLN A 30 -11.04 20.37 5.97
C GLN A 30 -11.91 21.64 6.04
N SER A 31 -11.33 22.84 6.06
CA SER A 31 -12.08 24.10 6.03
C SER A 31 -11.67 24.97 4.83
N TYR A 32 -12.23 24.73 3.64
CA TYR A 32 -12.27 25.78 2.61
C TYR A 32 -13.56 25.70 1.80
N THR A 33 -14.51 26.57 2.15
CA THR A 33 -15.74 26.83 1.38
C THR A 33 -15.36 27.66 0.16
N ILE A 34 -15.22 27.04 -1.02
CA ILE A 34 -15.03 27.74 -2.29
C ILE A 34 -16.36 27.74 -3.06
N GLY A 35 -17.23 28.71 -2.78
CA GLY A 35 -18.33 29.13 -3.67
C GLY A 35 -19.21 28.04 -4.29
N SER A 36 -19.95 28.39 -5.35
CA SER A 36 -21.04 27.58 -5.94
C SER A 36 -20.59 26.41 -6.82
N ARG A 37 -19.30 26.03 -6.79
CA ARG A 37 -18.77 24.83 -7.44
C ARG A 37 -17.99 24.01 -6.41
N SER A 38 -18.72 23.10 -5.76
CA SER A 38 -18.15 22.08 -4.89
C SER A 38 -17.27 21.17 -5.74
N LEU A 39 -15.95 21.41 -5.75
CA LEU A 39 -15.00 20.45 -6.29
C LEU A 39 -15.08 19.24 -5.36
N THR A 40 -15.69 18.14 -5.84
CA THR A 40 -15.85 16.93 -5.04
C THR A 40 -14.47 16.43 -4.63
N LYS A 41 -14.18 16.62 -3.34
CA LYS A 41 -13.11 16.01 -2.56
C LYS A 41 -13.08 14.53 -2.95
N ALA A 42 -12.09 14.09 -3.72
CA ALA A 42 -11.94 12.66 -4.02
C ALA A 42 -12.04 11.92 -2.69
N ASP A 43 -12.99 10.99 -2.62
CA ASP A 43 -13.48 10.41 -1.39
C ASP A 43 -12.32 9.94 -0.52
N LEU A 44 -12.27 10.38 0.75
CA LEU A 44 -11.33 9.84 1.75
C LEU A 44 -11.33 8.31 1.74
N SER A 45 -12.48 7.70 1.39
CA SER A 45 -12.64 6.28 1.12
C SER A 45 -11.73 5.76 0.00
N GLU A 46 -11.67 6.44 -1.15
CA GLU A 46 -10.78 6.05 -2.26
C GLU A 46 -9.31 6.20 -1.85
N ILE A 47 -8.95 7.29 -1.15
CA ILE A 47 -7.58 7.49 -0.63
C ILE A 47 -7.21 6.34 0.33
N GLY A 48 -8.10 6.00 1.27
CA GLY A 48 -7.90 4.89 2.19
C GLY A 48 -7.80 3.52 1.49
N GLU A 49 -8.59 3.29 0.44
CA GLU A 49 -8.50 2.08 -0.40
C GLU A 49 -7.16 2.01 -1.13
N ARG A 50 -6.67 3.12 -1.69
CA ARG A 50 -5.36 3.19 -2.33
C ARG A 50 -4.22 2.97 -1.34
N ILE A 51 -4.28 3.55 -0.14
CA ILE A 51 -3.31 3.32 0.93
C ILE A 51 -3.27 1.83 1.30
N LYS A 52 -4.42 1.20 1.52
CA LYS A 52 -4.51 -0.24 1.80
C LYS A 52 -3.91 -1.08 0.67
N TYR A 53 -4.24 -0.76 -0.58
CA TYR A 53 -3.71 -1.45 -1.75
C TYR A 53 -2.18 -1.38 -1.80
N TRP A 54 -1.60 -0.19 -1.69
CA TRP A 54 -0.16 0.00 -1.76
C TRP A 54 0.58 -0.60 -0.56
N THR A 55 0.00 -0.54 0.63
CA THR A 55 0.54 -1.19 1.83
C THR A 55 0.63 -2.71 1.65
N ASN A 56 -0.44 -3.33 1.11
CA ASN A 56 -0.46 -4.76 0.79
C ASN A 56 0.53 -5.11 -0.31
N GLU A 57 0.66 -4.27 -1.33
CA GLU A 57 1.59 -4.48 -2.44
C GLU A 57 3.06 -4.39 -1.98
N VAL A 58 3.43 -3.40 -1.16
CA VAL A 58 4.76 -3.30 -0.54
C VAL A 58 5.02 -4.54 0.31
N SER A 59 4.11 -4.90 1.22
CA SER A 59 4.26 -6.08 2.10
C SER A 59 4.43 -7.37 1.28
N ARG A 60 3.72 -7.50 0.16
CA ARG A 60 3.84 -8.64 -0.75
C ARG A 60 5.21 -8.67 -1.42
N LEU A 61 5.69 -7.54 -1.94
CA LEU A 61 6.99 -7.43 -2.59
C LEU A 61 8.14 -7.69 -1.61
N GLU A 62 8.06 -7.16 -0.38
CA GLU A 62 9.04 -7.41 0.68
C GLU A 62 9.08 -8.89 1.08
N ASN A 63 7.92 -9.54 1.21
CA ASN A 63 7.86 -10.97 1.48
C ASN A 63 8.42 -11.80 0.33
N ILE A 64 8.22 -11.38 -0.93
CA ILE A 64 8.83 -12.03 -2.08
C ILE A 64 10.35 -11.88 -2.05
N GLU A 65 10.87 -10.69 -1.73
CA GLU A 65 12.30 -10.44 -1.61
C GLU A 65 12.92 -11.24 -0.46
N ALA A 66 12.30 -11.23 0.72
CA ALA A 66 12.82 -11.86 1.92
C ALA A 66 12.69 -13.39 1.93
N ARG A 67 11.64 -13.94 1.33
CA ARG A 67 11.31 -15.39 1.41
C ARG A 67 11.25 -16.09 0.05
N GLY A 68 11.62 -15.42 -1.04
CA GLY A 68 11.66 -16.01 -2.38
C GLY A 68 10.27 -16.27 -3.00
N GLY A 69 9.22 -15.66 -2.47
CA GLY A 69 7.91 -15.58 -3.14
C GLY A 69 7.05 -16.85 -3.20
N ARG A 70 7.35 -17.89 -2.43
CA ARG A 70 6.48 -19.09 -2.33
C ARG A 70 5.98 -19.30 -0.91
N ASN A 71 4.66 -19.29 -0.73
CA ASN A 71 3.99 -19.75 0.49
C ASN A 71 4.47 -21.17 0.81
N ARG A 72 5.35 -21.29 1.80
CA ARG A 72 5.82 -22.59 2.28
C ARG A 72 4.72 -23.18 3.16
N VAL A 73 3.91 -24.06 2.59
CA VAL A 73 2.96 -24.88 3.36
C VAL A 73 3.77 -25.98 4.05
N PHE A 74 3.93 -25.88 5.36
CA PHE A 74 4.49 -26.95 6.17
C PHE A 74 3.36 -27.86 6.62
N ARG A 75 3.40 -29.13 6.19
CA ARG A 75 2.57 -30.20 6.74
C ARG A 75 3.41 -30.99 7.73
N VAL A 76 3.10 -30.88 9.01
CA VAL A 76 3.68 -31.73 10.05
C VAL A 76 2.71 -32.89 10.27
N VAL A 77 3.17 -34.11 9.99
CA VAL A 77 2.48 -35.32 10.43
C VAL A 77 3.26 -35.81 11.65
N PRO A 78 2.67 -35.81 12.86
CA PRO A 78 3.29 -36.47 13.99
C PRO A 78 3.40 -37.96 13.63
N ARG A 79 4.62 -38.43 13.45
CA ARG A 79 4.90 -39.85 13.47
C ARG A 79 5.33 -40.18 14.88
N ASP A 80 4.54 -41.01 15.52
CA ASP A 80 4.98 -41.72 16.72
C ASP A 80 6.19 -42.59 16.35
N LEU A 81 7.10 -42.67 17.32
CA LEU A 81 8.40 -43.34 17.29
C LEU A 81 8.34 -44.80 16.81
#